data_AF-A0A440UXQ2-F1
#
_entry.id   AF-A0A440UXQ2-F1
#
_cell.length_a   1.000
_cell.length_b   1.000
_cell.length_c   1.000
_cell.angle_alpha   90.00
_cell.angle_beta   90.00
_cell.angle_gamma   90.00
#
_symmetry.space_group_name_H-M   'P 1'
#
loop_
_entity.id
_entity.type
_entity.pdbx_description
1 polymer ?
#
loop_
_entity_poly.entity_id
_entity_poly.type
_entity_poly.pdbx_seq_one_letter_code
_entity_poly.pdbx_strand_id
1 'polypeptide(L)'
;MMSHLDTTFLTASQLAAAIREKKVGAVEAMEAQLARIAVVNPLLNAIVTLDEEAARAGAQAADMAVVRGEAVGPLNGVPVTLKDGHATAGMRTTIGLEAFSGHVPATDSTIAARLRKAGAVIIGKTNVPPRLRDLQTDNPIFGRTVNPWDVTRTPGGSSGGAAAAVAAGLVPLEIGSDAGGSIRMPAHLCGVYGFKPTQATVPITGSYADPPDLPRSFRLLFD
;
A
#
# COMPACT_ATOMS: atom_id res chain seq x y z
N MET A 1 -32.31 1.27 8.40
CA MET A 1 -31.59 0.77 7.20
C MET A 1 -30.64 1.88 6.79
N MET A 2 -29.35 1.78 7.09
CA MET A 2 -28.39 2.77 6.61
C MET A 2 -28.25 2.61 5.10
N SER A 3 -28.57 3.68 4.36
CA SER A 3 -28.29 3.82 2.95
C SER A 3 -26.79 3.58 2.70
N HIS A 4 -26.49 2.73 1.71
CA HIS A 4 -25.17 2.40 1.17
C HIS A 4 -24.09 3.48 1.40
N LEU A 5 -23.38 3.40 2.53
CA LEU A 5 -22.15 4.16 2.71
C LEU A 5 -21.12 3.49 1.79
N ASP A 6 -20.68 4.19 0.75
CA ASP A 6 -19.56 3.69 -0.06
C ASP A 6 -18.29 3.77 0.79
N THR A 7 -17.95 2.65 1.43
CA THR A 7 -16.79 2.54 2.31
C THR A 7 -15.47 2.69 1.54
N THR A 8 -15.48 2.50 0.22
CA THR A 8 -14.26 2.45 -0.60
C THR A 8 -13.59 3.80 -0.78
N PHE A 9 -14.31 4.90 -0.50
CA PHE A 9 -13.79 6.27 -0.52
C PHE A 9 -13.71 6.95 0.85
N LEU A 10 -13.99 6.23 1.95
CA LEU A 10 -13.72 6.76 3.28
C LEU A 10 -12.22 6.93 3.47
N THR A 11 -11.81 7.98 4.17
CA THR A 11 -10.41 8.09 4.60
C THR A 11 -10.09 6.99 5.61
N ALA A 12 -8.81 6.65 5.77
CA ALA A 12 -8.39 5.61 6.71
C ALA A 12 -8.86 5.88 8.15
N SER A 13 -8.86 7.15 8.58
CA SER A 13 -9.35 7.53 9.91
C SER A 13 -10.86 7.43 10.04
N GLN A 14 -11.62 7.79 9.00
CA GLN A 14 -13.07 7.63 8.96
C GLN A 14 -13.46 6.16 9.00
N LEU A 15 -12.79 5.32 8.20
CA LEU A 15 -13.06 3.89 8.16
C LEU A 15 -12.72 3.21 9.49
N ALA A 16 -11.54 3.50 10.06
CA ALA A 16 -11.17 2.99 11.39
C ALA A 16 -12.17 3.41 12.48
N ALA A 17 -12.67 4.65 12.44
CA ALA A 17 -13.68 5.13 13.36
C ALA A 17 -15.01 4.40 13.17
N ALA A 18 -15.46 4.24 11.93
CA ALA A 18 -16.70 3.53 11.62
C ALA A 18 -16.66 2.06 12.09
N ILE A 19 -15.54 1.35 11.89
CA ILE A 19 -15.33 -0.01 12.37
C ILE A 19 -15.37 -0.06 13.90
N ARG A 20 -14.60 0.81 14.57
CA ARG A 20 -14.53 0.87 16.04
C ARG A 20 -15.89 1.19 16.67
N GLU A 21 -16.68 2.04 16.03
CA GLU A 21 -18.02 2.44 16.46
C GLU A 21 -19.11 1.45 16.01
N LYS A 22 -18.74 0.33 15.37
CA LYS A 22 -19.66 -0.69 14.85
C LYS A 22 -20.70 -0.13 13.87
N LYS A 23 -20.37 0.96 13.17
CA LYS A 23 -21.19 1.54 12.09
C LYS A 23 -21.08 0.73 10.79
N VAL A 24 -19.96 0.03 10.62
CA VAL A 24 -19.67 -0.93 9.55
C VAL A 24 -18.78 -2.03 10.11
N GLY A 25 -18.89 -3.26 9.62
CA GLY A 25 -17.93 -4.32 9.94
C GLY A 25 -16.61 -4.16 9.18
N ALA A 26 -15.50 -4.56 9.77
CA ALA A 26 -14.21 -4.65 9.06
C ALA A 26 -14.29 -5.66 7.90
N VAL A 27 -14.99 -6.79 8.08
CA VAL A 27 -15.23 -7.76 6.99
C VAL A 27 -16.05 -7.14 5.88
N GLU A 28 -17.14 -6.43 6.21
CA GLU A 28 -17.99 -5.75 5.22
C GLU A 28 -17.20 -4.71 4.41
N ALA A 29 -16.42 -3.86 5.10
CA ALA A 29 -15.58 -2.87 4.43
C ALA A 29 -14.47 -3.51 3.59
N MET A 30 -13.87 -4.61 4.06
CA MET A 30 -12.84 -5.36 3.32
C MET A 30 -13.40 -5.96 2.04
N GLU A 31 -14.57 -6.62 2.09
CA GLU A 31 -15.20 -7.18 0.90
C GLU A 31 -15.58 -6.10 -0.11
N ALA A 32 -16.06 -4.94 0.35
CA ALA A 32 -16.29 -3.79 -0.53
C ALA A 32 -14.99 -3.34 -1.22
N GLN A 33 -13.88 -3.30 -0.48
CA GLN A 33 -12.57 -2.94 -1.02
C GLN A 33 -12.06 -3.96 -2.04
N LEU A 34 -12.14 -5.26 -1.73
CA LEU A 34 -11.74 -6.36 -2.61
C LEU A 34 -12.59 -6.40 -3.88
N ALA A 35 -13.90 -6.22 -3.77
CA ALA A 35 -14.81 -6.15 -4.92
C ALA A 35 -14.44 -5.00 -5.86
N ARG A 36 -14.08 -3.83 -5.31
CA ARG A 36 -13.61 -2.70 -6.10
C ARG A 36 -12.26 -2.97 -6.76
N ILE A 37 -11.31 -3.58 -6.03
CA ILE A 37 -10.00 -3.98 -6.56
C ILE A 37 -10.19 -4.93 -7.76
N ALA A 38 -11.06 -5.93 -7.66
CA ALA A 38 -11.31 -6.89 -8.72
C ALA A 38 -11.80 -6.23 -10.03
N VAL A 39 -12.56 -5.14 -9.94
CA VAL A 39 -13.10 -4.42 -11.11
C VAL A 39 -12.12 -3.38 -11.66
N VAL A 40 -11.51 -2.58 -10.77
CA VAL A 40 -10.79 -1.37 -11.16
C VAL A 40 -9.29 -1.63 -11.35
N ASN A 41 -8.67 -2.49 -10.53
CA ASN A 41 -7.23 -2.72 -10.61
C ASN A 41 -6.76 -3.31 -11.96
N PRO A 42 -7.50 -4.21 -12.64
CA PRO A 42 -7.11 -4.69 -13.97
C PRO A 42 -6.96 -3.59 -15.02
N LEU A 43 -7.63 -2.44 -14.84
CA LEU A 43 -7.54 -1.29 -15.74
C LEU A 43 -6.32 -0.40 -15.45
N LEU A 44 -5.78 -0.48 -14.23
CA LEU A 44 -4.75 0.45 -13.73
C LEU A 44 -3.41 -0.22 -13.51
N ASN A 45 -3.40 -1.52 -13.19
CA ASN A 45 -2.25 -2.30 -12.77
C ASN A 45 -1.51 -1.65 -11.58
N ALA A 46 -2.26 -1.24 -10.55
CA ALA A 46 -1.73 -0.49 -9.41
C ALA A 46 -1.26 -1.42 -8.27
N ILE A 47 -2.05 -2.43 -7.91
CA ILE A 47 -1.75 -3.48 -6.92
C ILE A 47 -1.28 -4.73 -7.68
N VAL A 48 -0.05 -5.17 -7.45
CA VAL A 48 0.62 -6.24 -8.23
C VAL A 48 0.87 -7.53 -7.45
N THR A 49 0.71 -7.47 -6.14
CA THR A 49 0.62 -8.63 -5.25
C THR A 49 -0.54 -8.37 -4.32
N LEU A 50 -1.52 -9.26 -4.28
CA LEU A 50 -2.72 -9.16 -3.43
C LEU A 50 -2.85 -10.49 -2.65
N ASP A 51 -3.05 -10.39 -1.35
CA ASP A 51 -3.30 -11.53 -0.47
C ASP A 51 -4.72 -11.43 0.08
N GLU A 52 -5.65 -11.94 -0.73
CA GLU A 52 -7.08 -11.93 -0.47
C GLU A 52 -7.48 -12.76 0.76
N GLU A 53 -6.79 -13.86 1.02
CA GLU A 53 -7.07 -14.74 2.14
C GLU A 53 -6.64 -14.06 3.45
N ALA A 54 -5.40 -13.53 3.50
CA ALA A 54 -4.92 -12.78 4.65
C ALA A 54 -5.72 -11.49 4.88
N ALA A 55 -6.21 -10.85 3.82
CA ALA A 55 -7.08 -9.69 3.91
C ALA A 55 -8.38 -10.02 4.68
N ARG A 56 -9.06 -11.11 4.27
CA ARG A 56 -10.30 -11.57 4.92
C ARG A 56 -10.06 -12.02 6.36
N ALA A 57 -9.01 -12.80 6.60
CA ALA A 57 -8.65 -13.26 7.94
C ALA A 57 -8.31 -12.08 8.88
N GLY A 58 -7.58 -11.07 8.38
CA GLY A 58 -7.26 -9.87 9.13
C GLY A 58 -8.49 -9.03 9.47
N ALA A 59 -9.43 -8.90 8.53
CA ALA A 59 -10.70 -8.21 8.76
C ALA A 59 -11.57 -8.93 9.81
N GLN A 60 -11.65 -10.25 9.75
CA GLN A 60 -12.34 -11.06 10.77
C GLN A 60 -11.73 -10.87 12.16
N ALA A 61 -10.39 -10.91 12.25
CA ALA A 61 -9.69 -10.68 13.52
C ALA A 61 -9.96 -9.27 14.08
N ALA A 62 -10.00 -8.24 13.22
CA ALA A 62 -10.29 -6.87 13.59
C ALA A 62 -11.72 -6.70 14.14
N ASP A 63 -12.72 -7.34 13.50
CA ASP A 63 -14.11 -7.34 13.99
C ASP A 63 -14.23 -8.06 15.34
N MET A 64 -13.59 -9.23 15.47
CA MET A 64 -13.61 -9.97 16.73
C MET A 64 -12.99 -9.18 17.89
N ALA A 65 -11.90 -8.44 17.65
CA ALA A 65 -11.27 -7.59 18.65
C ALA A 65 -12.24 -6.49 19.15
N VAL A 66 -12.99 -5.87 18.23
CA VAL A 66 -14.02 -4.88 18.55
C VAL A 66 -15.21 -5.50 19.30
N VAL A 67 -15.63 -6.72 18.94
CA VAL A 67 -16.70 -7.45 19.65
C VAL A 67 -16.27 -7.80 21.08
N ARG A 68 -15.02 -8.23 21.28
CA ARG A 68 -14.47 -8.56 22.60
C ARG A 68 -14.14 -7.34 23.48
N GLY A 69 -14.28 -6.13 22.95
CA GLY A 69 -13.98 -4.89 23.70
C GLY A 69 -12.49 -4.68 23.95
N GLU A 70 -11.63 -5.22 23.10
CA GLU A 70 -10.18 -5.06 23.21
C GLU A 70 -9.76 -3.63 22.90
N ALA A 71 -8.61 -3.22 23.45
CA ALA A 71 -7.97 -1.96 23.07
C ALA A 71 -7.36 -2.11 21.66
N VAL A 72 -8.14 -1.73 20.64
CA VAL A 72 -7.72 -1.81 19.24
C VAL A 72 -6.86 -0.62 18.82
N GLY A 73 -5.94 -0.83 17.87
CA GLY A 73 -5.07 0.22 17.35
C GLY A 73 -5.79 1.26 16.48
N PRO A 74 -5.13 2.38 16.15
CA PRO A 74 -5.75 3.50 15.44
C PRO A 74 -6.19 3.18 14.00
N LEU A 75 -5.74 2.07 13.42
CA LEU A 75 -6.05 1.63 12.07
C LEU A 75 -6.74 0.24 12.06
N ASN A 76 -7.35 -0.18 13.17
CA ASN A 76 -7.98 -1.49 13.28
C ASN A 76 -8.92 -1.81 12.12
N GLY A 77 -8.62 -2.87 11.37
CA GLY A 77 -9.42 -3.37 10.26
C GLY A 77 -9.29 -2.56 8.96
N VAL A 78 -8.49 -1.50 8.93
CA VAL A 78 -8.31 -0.68 7.72
C VAL A 78 -7.45 -1.43 6.70
N PRO A 79 -7.91 -1.67 5.46
CA PRO A 79 -7.07 -2.21 4.40
C PRO A 79 -6.00 -1.20 4.00
N VAL A 80 -4.76 -1.64 3.91
CA VAL A 80 -3.63 -0.83 3.45
C VAL A 80 -2.77 -1.63 2.48
N THR A 81 -2.11 -0.92 1.57
CA THR A 81 -1.04 -1.47 0.73
C THR A 81 0.30 -0.90 1.15
N LEU A 82 1.36 -1.59 0.74
CA LEU A 82 2.73 -1.11 0.86
C LEU A 82 3.38 -1.07 -0.51
N LYS A 83 4.13 -0.02 -0.81
CA LYS A 83 5.00 0.01 -1.99
C LYS A 83 5.85 -1.25 -2.08
N ASP A 84 5.98 -1.81 -3.29
CA ASP A 84 6.77 -3.00 -3.56
C ASP A 84 8.28 -2.74 -3.43
N GLY A 85 8.71 -2.59 -2.19
CA GLY A 85 10.07 -2.29 -1.75
C GLY A 85 10.17 -2.28 -0.24
N HIS A 86 9.07 -2.23 0.50
CA HIS A 86 9.05 -2.53 1.92
C HIS A 86 8.98 -4.04 2.15
N ALA A 87 9.93 -4.63 2.88
CA ALA A 87 9.85 -6.02 3.32
C ALA A 87 8.52 -6.26 4.04
N THR A 88 7.84 -7.35 3.68
CA THR A 88 6.59 -7.78 4.30
C THR A 88 6.63 -9.29 4.41
N ALA A 89 6.66 -9.80 5.63
CA ALA A 89 6.80 -11.23 5.90
C ALA A 89 5.67 -12.00 5.21
N GLY A 90 6.03 -13.03 4.44
CA GLY A 90 5.08 -13.88 3.72
C GLY A 90 4.47 -13.26 2.46
N MET A 91 4.81 -12.01 2.10
CA MET A 91 4.29 -11.34 0.90
C MET A 91 5.41 -10.99 -0.07
N ARG A 92 5.28 -11.45 -1.31
CA ARG A 92 6.26 -11.23 -2.39
C ARG A 92 6.68 -9.75 -2.47
N THR A 93 7.98 -9.49 -2.52
CA THR A 93 8.55 -8.14 -2.64
C THR A 93 9.61 -8.12 -3.75
N THR A 94 9.36 -7.44 -4.87
CA THR A 94 10.15 -7.62 -6.11
C THR A 94 11.03 -6.45 -6.50
N ILE A 95 10.74 -5.24 -5.98
CA ILE A 95 11.38 -3.99 -6.39
C ILE A 95 11.39 -3.74 -7.90
N GLY A 96 10.45 -4.36 -8.64
CA GLY A 96 10.36 -4.30 -10.10
C GLY A 96 11.53 -4.97 -10.84
N LEU A 97 12.25 -5.92 -10.21
CA LEU A 97 13.36 -6.67 -10.83
C LEU A 97 13.04 -8.15 -10.98
N GLU A 98 13.23 -8.71 -12.18
CA GLU A 98 12.98 -10.15 -12.46
C GLU A 98 13.76 -11.07 -11.51
N ALA A 99 14.97 -10.68 -11.11
CA ALA A 99 15.80 -11.40 -10.14
C ALA A 99 15.13 -11.57 -8.76
N PHE A 100 14.15 -10.72 -8.45
CA PHE A 100 13.38 -10.74 -7.20
C PHE A 100 11.91 -11.16 -7.43
N SER A 101 11.56 -11.65 -8.62
CA SER A 101 10.18 -12.06 -8.96
C SER A 101 9.59 -13.14 -8.05
N GLY A 102 10.44 -13.98 -7.44
CA GLY A 102 10.06 -14.98 -6.43
C GLY A 102 10.47 -14.62 -4.99
N HIS A 103 10.97 -13.41 -4.73
CA HIS A 103 11.47 -13.06 -3.41
C HIS A 103 10.33 -12.81 -2.42
N VAL A 104 10.28 -13.61 -1.35
CA VAL A 104 9.35 -13.45 -0.23
C VAL A 104 10.18 -13.20 1.04
N PRO A 105 10.14 -12.00 1.63
CA PRO A 105 10.85 -11.70 2.86
C PRO A 105 10.40 -12.60 4.02
N ALA A 106 11.35 -13.02 4.85
CA ALA A 106 11.07 -13.79 6.06
C ALA A 106 10.60 -12.91 7.23
N THR A 107 10.90 -11.61 7.20
CA THR A 107 10.59 -10.66 8.26
C THR A 107 9.97 -9.38 7.72
N ASP A 108 9.14 -8.75 8.55
CA ASP A 108 8.56 -7.45 8.25
C ASP A 108 9.61 -6.35 8.33
N SER A 109 9.49 -5.37 7.43
CA SER A 109 10.10 -4.05 7.63
C SER A 109 9.56 -3.40 8.92
N THR A 110 10.28 -2.42 9.47
CA THR A 110 9.78 -1.69 10.65
C THR A 110 8.44 -1.01 10.37
N ILE A 111 8.20 -0.57 9.14
CA ILE A 111 6.92 0.03 8.71
C ILE A 111 5.81 -1.02 8.72
N ALA A 112 6.01 -2.18 8.09
CA ALA A 112 5.02 -3.25 8.06
C ALA A 112 4.64 -3.71 9.48
N ALA A 113 5.64 -3.94 10.34
CA ALA A 113 5.40 -4.33 11.72
C ALA A 113 4.59 -3.28 12.52
N ARG A 114 4.88 -1.98 12.30
CA ARG A 114 4.13 -0.89 12.95
C ARG A 114 2.70 -0.76 12.46
N LEU A 115 2.45 -0.97 11.16
CA LEU A 115 1.09 -1.00 10.61
C LEU A 115 0.27 -2.14 11.20
N ARG A 116 0.83 -3.36 11.24
CA ARG A 116 0.18 -4.51 11.88
C ARG A 116 -0.13 -4.24 13.35
N LYS A 117 0.83 -3.67 14.10
CA LYS A 117 0.63 -3.26 15.49
C LYS A 117 -0.47 -2.21 15.65
N ALA A 118 -0.63 -1.32 14.67
CA ALA A 118 -1.70 -0.33 14.63
C ALA A 118 -3.08 -0.91 14.28
N GLY A 119 -3.15 -2.22 13.98
CA GLY A 119 -4.37 -2.93 13.60
C GLY A 119 -4.71 -2.87 12.11
N ALA A 120 -3.85 -2.27 11.29
CA ALA A 120 -4.07 -2.22 9.84
C ALA A 120 -3.91 -3.61 9.21
N VAL A 121 -4.69 -3.88 8.18
CA VAL A 121 -4.62 -5.11 7.40
C VAL A 121 -3.84 -4.83 6.12
N ILE A 122 -2.60 -5.32 6.04
CA ILE A 122 -1.78 -5.18 4.83
C ILE A 122 -2.27 -6.19 3.80
N ILE A 123 -2.96 -5.72 2.76
CA ILE A 123 -3.62 -6.59 1.77
C ILE A 123 -2.77 -6.85 0.54
N GLY A 124 -1.75 -6.02 0.28
CA GLY A 124 -0.99 -6.15 -0.96
C GLY A 124 0.17 -5.18 -1.15
N LYS A 125 0.82 -5.34 -2.29
CA LYS A 125 1.93 -4.52 -2.77
C LYS A 125 1.55 -3.74 -4.02
N THR A 126 1.97 -2.49 -4.09
CA THR A 126 1.75 -1.67 -5.28
C THR A 126 2.95 -1.63 -6.21
N ASN A 127 2.64 -1.43 -7.47
CA ASN A 127 3.61 -1.45 -8.56
C ASN A 127 4.65 -0.34 -8.42
N VAL A 128 5.86 -0.64 -8.89
CA VAL A 128 7.03 0.23 -8.82
C VAL A 128 7.85 0.09 -10.11
N PRO A 129 8.65 1.10 -10.50
CA PRO A 129 9.69 0.88 -11.50
C PRO A 129 10.86 0.07 -10.92
N PRO A 130 11.73 -0.51 -11.78
CA PRO A 130 12.92 -1.23 -11.36
C PRO A 130 13.76 -0.46 -10.33
N ARG A 131 14.13 -1.12 -9.23
CA ARG A 131 14.91 -0.56 -8.11
C ARG A 131 14.28 0.66 -7.46
N LEU A 132 12.98 0.89 -7.70
CA LEU A 132 12.27 2.10 -7.29
C LEU A 132 12.84 3.38 -7.94
N ARG A 133 13.49 3.29 -9.11
CA ARG A 133 14.23 4.38 -9.77
C ARG A 133 13.67 4.76 -11.15
N ASP A 134 12.44 5.26 -11.18
CA ASP A 134 11.88 5.95 -12.34
C ASP A 134 10.66 6.78 -11.91
N LEU A 135 10.20 7.68 -12.78
CA LEU A 135 8.93 8.40 -12.69
C LEU A 135 7.83 7.74 -13.55
N GLN A 136 8.13 6.67 -14.27
CA GLN A 136 7.21 5.85 -15.03
C GLN A 136 7.13 4.50 -14.35
N THR A 137 6.16 4.31 -13.44
CA THR A 137 5.92 3.04 -12.76
C THR A 137 5.60 1.93 -13.78
N ASP A 138 6.66 1.32 -14.30
CA ASP A 138 6.67 0.30 -15.34
C ASP A 138 7.90 -0.58 -15.10
N ASN A 139 7.73 -1.89 -15.17
CA ASN A 139 8.79 -2.86 -14.93
C ASN A 139 8.50 -4.17 -15.70
N PRO A 140 9.53 -5.00 -15.96
CA PRO A 140 9.36 -6.22 -16.75
C PRO A 140 8.51 -7.32 -16.12
N ILE A 141 8.23 -7.28 -14.81
CA ILE A 141 7.46 -8.33 -14.11
C ILE A 141 5.96 -8.11 -14.27
N PHE A 142 5.53 -6.87 -14.04
CA PHE A 142 4.11 -6.50 -13.95
C PHE A 142 3.65 -5.59 -15.08
N GLY A 143 4.57 -5.02 -15.83
CA GLY A 143 4.29 -3.95 -16.78
C GLY A 143 3.91 -2.64 -16.11
N ARG A 144 3.31 -1.76 -16.91
CA ARG A 144 3.04 -0.37 -16.56
C ARG A 144 1.78 -0.19 -15.72
N THR A 145 1.87 0.67 -14.69
CA THR A 145 0.70 1.32 -14.07
C THR A 145 0.32 2.57 -14.85
N VAL A 146 -0.98 2.81 -15.00
CA VAL A 146 -1.52 4.02 -15.67
C VAL A 146 -2.21 4.96 -14.69
N ASN A 147 -2.37 6.22 -15.07
CA ASN A 147 -3.02 7.23 -14.23
C ASN A 147 -4.54 7.02 -14.20
N PRO A 148 -5.20 6.99 -13.02
CA PRO A 148 -6.65 6.84 -12.93
C PRO A 148 -7.47 7.95 -13.61
N TRP A 149 -6.89 9.14 -13.81
CA TRP A 149 -7.54 10.26 -14.48
C TRP A 149 -7.43 10.20 -16.01
N ASP A 150 -6.42 9.51 -16.54
CA ASP A 150 -6.20 9.32 -17.98
C ASP A 150 -5.29 8.10 -18.18
N VAL A 151 -5.86 6.99 -18.65
CA VAL A 151 -5.15 5.70 -18.83
C VAL A 151 -4.02 5.76 -19.85
N THR A 152 -3.90 6.84 -20.63
CA THR A 152 -2.77 7.06 -21.55
C THR A 152 -1.56 7.72 -20.86
N ARG A 153 -1.71 8.17 -19.61
CA ARG A 153 -0.71 8.96 -18.88
C ARG A 153 -0.03 8.14 -17.78
N THR A 154 1.13 8.63 -17.33
CA THR A 154 1.84 8.06 -16.18
C THR A 154 1.17 8.51 -14.87
N PRO A 155 1.04 7.63 -13.86
CA PRO A 155 0.69 8.04 -12.50
C PRO A 155 1.86 8.73 -11.78
N GLY A 156 3.02 8.86 -12.43
CA GLY A 156 4.27 9.26 -11.80
C GLY A 156 5.02 8.07 -11.21
N GLY A 157 6.15 8.35 -10.55
CA GLY A 157 6.93 7.34 -9.87
C GLY A 157 7.87 7.94 -8.81
N SER A 158 8.55 7.11 -8.04
CA SER A 158 8.50 5.64 -8.13
C SER A 158 7.35 4.99 -7.35
N SER A 159 6.50 5.76 -6.65
CA SER A 159 5.29 5.25 -5.98
C SER A 159 4.03 5.49 -6.81
N GLY A 160 4.09 5.25 -8.12
CA GLY A 160 2.94 5.45 -9.03
C GLY A 160 1.78 4.51 -8.73
N GLY A 161 2.06 3.23 -8.48
CA GLY A 161 1.05 2.25 -8.04
C GLY A 161 0.35 2.71 -6.76
N ALA A 162 1.09 3.31 -5.84
CA ALA A 162 0.56 3.87 -4.59
C ALA A 162 -0.50 4.94 -4.82
N ALA A 163 -0.11 5.96 -5.58
CA ALA A 163 -0.96 7.10 -5.82
C ALA A 163 -2.17 6.71 -6.68
N ALA A 164 -1.99 5.81 -7.65
CA ALA A 164 -3.08 5.27 -8.46
C ALA A 164 -4.07 4.45 -7.60
N ALA A 165 -3.58 3.59 -6.71
CA ALA A 165 -4.43 2.78 -5.84
C ALA A 165 -5.28 3.66 -4.89
N VAL A 166 -4.68 4.67 -4.26
CA VAL A 166 -5.42 5.60 -3.38
C VAL A 166 -6.40 6.45 -4.19
N ALA A 167 -5.99 7.02 -5.32
CA ALA A 167 -6.84 7.89 -6.14
C ALA A 167 -8.07 7.16 -6.70
N ALA A 168 -7.89 5.89 -7.07
CA ALA A 168 -8.96 5.05 -7.58
C ALA A 168 -9.82 4.40 -6.47
N GLY A 169 -9.58 4.73 -5.20
CA GLY A 169 -10.31 4.16 -4.07
C GLY A 169 -10.05 2.67 -3.87
N LEU A 170 -8.91 2.14 -4.32
CA LEU A 170 -8.54 0.72 -4.13
C LEU A 170 -8.10 0.46 -2.69
N VAL A 171 -7.51 1.44 -2.03
CA VAL A 171 -7.27 1.45 -0.58
C VAL A 171 -7.35 2.89 -0.04
N PRO A 172 -7.71 3.07 1.23
CA PRO A 172 -7.78 4.39 1.87
C PRO A 172 -6.41 4.94 2.30
N LEU A 173 -5.37 4.10 2.38
CA LEU A 173 -4.03 4.48 2.82
C LEU A 173 -2.96 3.56 2.23
N GLU A 174 -1.83 4.16 1.89
CA GLU A 174 -0.62 3.45 1.49
C GLU A 174 0.65 4.13 2.05
N ILE A 175 1.69 3.33 2.28
CA ILE A 175 3.03 3.82 2.60
C ILE A 175 4.00 3.63 1.41
N GLY A 176 4.42 4.76 0.83
CA GLY A 176 5.43 4.84 -0.23
C GLY A 176 6.86 5.02 0.28
N SER A 177 7.75 5.47 -0.60
CA SER A 177 9.11 5.94 -0.26
C SER A 177 9.46 7.13 -1.14
N ASP A 178 10.21 8.11 -0.60
CA ASP A 178 10.54 9.37 -1.30
C ASP A 178 11.97 9.82 -0.96
N ALA A 179 12.88 9.61 -1.90
CA ALA A 179 14.24 10.13 -1.85
C ALA A 179 14.41 11.40 -2.70
N GLY A 180 13.63 11.53 -3.78
CA GLY A 180 13.74 12.62 -4.76
C GLY A 180 12.41 13.07 -5.34
N GLY A 181 11.30 12.84 -4.64
CA GLY A 181 9.94 13.16 -5.09
C GLY A 181 9.03 11.95 -5.24
N SER A 182 9.50 10.73 -4.95
CA SER A 182 8.77 9.49 -5.27
C SER A 182 7.45 9.29 -4.52
N ILE A 183 7.09 10.08 -3.51
CA ILE A 183 5.73 10.18 -2.96
C ILE A 183 5.02 11.41 -3.52
N ARG A 184 5.68 12.57 -3.46
CA ARG A 184 5.08 13.87 -3.81
C ARG A 184 4.71 13.99 -5.28
N MET A 185 5.54 13.50 -6.20
CA MET A 185 5.30 13.54 -7.64
C MET A 185 4.11 12.69 -8.06
N PRO A 186 4.02 11.38 -7.71
CA PRO A 186 2.81 10.60 -7.98
C PRO A 186 1.56 11.18 -7.34
N ALA A 187 1.66 11.67 -6.09
CA ALA A 187 0.53 12.28 -5.39
C ALA A 187 -0.01 13.50 -6.14
N HIS A 188 0.87 14.36 -6.63
CA HIS A 188 0.51 15.51 -7.46
C HIS A 188 -0.18 15.08 -8.77
N LEU A 189 0.37 14.08 -9.48
CA LEU A 189 -0.16 13.63 -10.77
C LEU A 189 -1.47 12.84 -10.67
N CYS A 190 -1.72 12.14 -9.56
CA CYS A 190 -2.95 11.39 -9.32
C CYS A 190 -3.97 12.18 -8.48
N GLY A 191 -3.68 13.43 -8.10
CA GLY A 191 -4.62 14.28 -7.35
C GLY A 191 -4.91 13.80 -5.92
N VAL A 192 -3.92 13.21 -5.24
CA VAL A 192 -4.06 12.72 -3.86
C VAL A 192 -3.09 13.42 -2.91
N TYR A 193 -3.35 13.33 -1.60
CA TYR A 193 -2.45 13.88 -0.59
C TYR A 193 -1.24 12.95 -0.38
N GLY A 194 -0.03 13.49 -0.53
CA GLY A 194 1.22 12.76 -0.30
C GLY A 194 2.14 13.52 0.64
N PHE A 195 2.54 12.88 1.73
CA PHE A 195 3.41 13.50 2.75
C PHE A 195 4.77 12.81 2.81
N LYS A 196 5.83 13.60 2.62
CA LYS A 196 7.21 13.18 2.91
C LYS A 196 7.63 13.77 4.25
N PRO A 197 7.76 12.96 5.32
CA PRO A 197 8.20 13.45 6.62
C PRO A 197 9.63 13.99 6.57
N THR A 198 10.06 14.64 7.65
CA THR A 198 11.47 14.98 7.87
C THR A 198 12.33 13.73 7.74
N GLN A 199 13.54 13.89 7.19
CA GLN A 199 14.47 12.78 7.00
C GLN A 199 14.73 12.06 8.33
N ALA A 200 14.84 10.73 8.29
CA ALA A 200 15.04 9.84 9.44
C ALA A 200 13.90 9.80 10.50
N THR A 201 12.80 10.56 10.34
CA THR A 201 11.62 10.43 11.23
C THR A 201 10.95 9.07 11.11
N VAL A 202 10.92 8.51 9.90
CA VAL A 202 10.40 7.16 9.65
C VAL A 202 11.59 6.23 9.35
N PRO A 203 11.75 5.11 10.08
CA PRO A 203 12.82 4.15 9.83
C PRO A 203 12.73 3.55 8.42
N ILE A 204 13.89 3.36 7.78
CA ILE A 204 14.00 2.70 6.46
C ILE A 204 14.39 1.22 6.57
N THR A 205 14.50 0.68 7.78
CA THR A 205 14.87 -0.73 8.02
C THR A 205 13.89 -1.68 7.33
N GLY A 206 14.43 -2.54 6.48
CA GLY A 206 13.66 -3.46 5.64
C GLY A 206 13.09 -2.81 4.36
N SER A 207 13.52 -1.60 3.98
CA SER A 207 13.26 -1.05 2.66
C SER A 207 14.37 -1.48 1.69
N TYR A 208 14.00 -2.12 0.58
CA TYR A 208 14.88 -2.52 -0.51
C TYR A 208 14.83 -1.48 -1.61
N ALA A 209 15.89 -0.67 -1.76
CA ALA A 209 16.11 0.09 -2.99
C ALA A 209 17.17 -0.58 -3.86
N ASP A 210 18.16 -1.20 -3.21
CA ASP A 210 19.27 -1.89 -3.83
C ASP A 210 19.53 -3.20 -3.05
N PRO A 211 19.71 -4.35 -3.72
CA PRO A 211 20.13 -5.60 -3.08
C PRO A 211 21.46 -5.46 -2.31
N PRO A 212 21.69 -6.22 -1.23
CA PRO A 212 22.93 -6.14 -0.43
C PRO A 212 24.21 -6.43 -1.22
N ASP A 213 24.09 -7.24 -2.26
CA ASP A 213 25.13 -7.73 -3.16
C ASP A 213 25.32 -6.87 -4.42
N LEU A 214 24.48 -5.85 -4.62
CA LEU A 214 24.62 -4.91 -5.74
C LEU A 214 25.13 -3.55 -5.26
N PRO A 215 25.91 -2.84 -6.10
CA PRO A 215 26.28 -1.45 -5.81
C PRO A 215 25.02 -0.62 -5.54
N ARG A 216 25.04 0.16 -4.46
CA ARG A 216 23.97 1.11 -4.15
C ARG A 216 23.90 2.14 -5.27
N SER A 217 22.70 2.34 -5.80
CA SER A 217 22.46 3.27 -6.91
C SER A 217 22.45 4.73 -6.42
N PHE A 218 22.21 4.94 -5.12
CA PHE A 218 22.26 6.24 -4.47
C PHE A 218 23.04 6.15 -3.16
N ARG A 219 23.95 7.11 -2.96
CA ARG A 219 24.57 7.36 -1.66
C ARG A 219 23.77 8.47 -0.99
N LEU A 220 23.08 8.17 0.11
CA LEU A 220 22.58 9.23 0.97
C LEU A 220 23.81 9.88 1.60
N LEU A 221 23.96 11.20 1.45
CA LEU A 221 25.15 11.94 1.89
C LEU A 221 25.41 11.90 3.41
N PHE A 222 24.53 11.25 4.17
CA PHE A 222 24.54 11.20 5.62
C PHE A 222 24.56 9.75 6.17
N ASP A 223 24.89 8.78 5.32
CA ASP A 223 25.21 7.40 5.74
C ASP A 223 26.67 7.28 6.20
#